data_AF-A0A7I8ELB7-F1
#
_entry.id   AF-A0A7I8ELB7-F1
#
_cell.length_a   1.000
_cell.length_b   1.000
_cell.length_c   1.000
_cell.angle_alpha   90.00
_cell.angle_beta   90.00
_cell.angle_gamma   90.00
#
_symmetry.space_group_name_H-M   'P 1'
#
loop_
_entity.id
_entity.type
_entity.pdbx_description
1 polymer ?
#
loop_
_entity_poly.entity_id
_entity_poly.type
_entity_poly.pdbx_seq_one_letter_code
_entity_poly.pdbx_strand_id
1 'polypeptide(L)'
;MTETQAQCLPELSQSPWFERHWSSIYEAFEDGRIDQTRLQEVFARYLPRPETGNPLWVGIDASNIARPCAITSADRTAQPVHNLPKGTKAITYGWQFSTMVVLPETPSSWTYLLSQR
;
A
#
# COMPACT_ATOMS: atom_id res chain seq x y z
N MET A 1 -6.15 -1.64 -23.64
CA MET A 1 -7.04 -0.47 -23.48
C MET A 1 -7.14 -0.19 -22.00
N THR A 2 -7.05 1.08 -21.60
CA THR A 2 -7.04 1.49 -20.18
C THR A 2 -8.25 2.37 -19.94
N GLU A 3 -9.00 2.14 -18.87
CA GLU A 3 -10.06 3.07 -18.46
C GLU A 3 -9.45 4.29 -17.77
N THR A 4 -9.31 5.37 -18.51
CA THR A 4 -8.63 6.59 -18.04
C THR A 4 -9.56 7.64 -17.46
N GLN A 5 -10.88 7.45 -17.57
CA GLN A 5 -11.87 8.46 -17.14
C GLN A 5 -12.43 8.22 -15.74
N ALA A 6 -12.46 6.97 -15.25
CA ALA A 6 -12.97 6.66 -13.93
C ALA A 6 -12.16 7.35 -12.83
N GLN A 7 -12.83 8.10 -11.96
CA GLN A 7 -12.26 8.84 -10.84
C GLN A 7 -12.42 8.10 -9.50
N CYS A 8 -13.30 7.11 -9.46
CA CYS A 8 -13.53 6.31 -8.28
C CYS A 8 -13.81 4.84 -8.62
N LEU A 9 -13.74 3.99 -7.61
CA LEU A 9 -14.00 2.56 -7.77
C LEU A 9 -15.42 2.24 -8.27
N PRO A 10 -16.50 2.93 -7.81
CA PRO A 10 -17.82 2.79 -8.42
C PRO A 10 -17.83 3.06 -9.93
N GLU A 11 -17.19 4.13 -10.39
CA GLU A 11 -17.11 4.44 -11.82
C GLU A 11 -16.32 3.39 -12.59
N LEU A 12 -15.21 2.89 -12.02
CA LEU A 12 -14.42 1.83 -12.64
C LEU A 12 -15.23 0.53 -12.81
N SER A 13 -16.13 0.24 -11.87
CA SER A 13 -17.03 -0.92 -11.95
C SER A 13 -18.07 -0.84 -13.07
N GLN A 14 -18.31 0.35 -13.62
CA GLN A 14 -19.21 0.54 -14.75
C GLN A 14 -18.51 0.40 -16.10
N SER A 15 -17.21 0.08 -16.10
CA SER A 15 -16.47 -0.15 -17.34
C SER A 15 -17.12 -1.30 -18.12
N PRO A 16 -17.28 -1.17 -19.46
CA PRO A 16 -17.78 -2.24 -20.31
C PRO A 16 -16.86 -3.48 -20.30
N TRP A 17 -15.63 -3.37 -19.79
CA TRP A 17 -14.68 -4.48 -19.63
C TRP A 17 -14.76 -5.16 -18.25
N PHE A 18 -15.53 -4.60 -17.33
CA PHE A 18 -15.81 -5.24 -16.05
C PHE A 18 -17.06 -6.11 -16.20
N GLU A 19 -16.84 -7.42 -16.34
CA GLU A 19 -17.93 -8.39 -16.58
C GLU A 19 -18.89 -8.56 -15.40
N ARG A 20 -18.51 -8.06 -14.21
CA ARG A 20 -19.31 -8.19 -12.99
C ARG A 20 -20.01 -6.88 -12.64
N HIS A 21 -20.94 -6.93 -11.69
CA HIS A 21 -21.68 -5.74 -11.25
C HIS A 21 -21.02 -5.12 -10.02
N TRP A 22 -21.34 -3.85 -9.75
CA TRP A 22 -20.83 -3.07 -8.63
C TRP A 22 -20.83 -3.82 -7.28
N SER A 23 -21.91 -4.55 -6.97
CA SER A 23 -22.03 -5.30 -5.71
C SER A 23 -20.94 -6.34 -5.50
N SER A 24 -20.42 -6.94 -6.58
CA SER A 24 -19.37 -7.96 -6.51
C SER A 24 -18.00 -7.41 -6.07
N ILE A 25 -17.81 -6.10 -6.13
CA ILE A 25 -16.55 -5.47 -5.69
C ILE A 25 -16.41 -5.52 -4.18
N TYR A 26 -17.51 -5.29 -3.45
CA TYR A 26 -17.50 -5.39 -1.99
C TYR A 26 -17.27 -6.82 -1.54
N GLU A 27 -17.93 -7.79 -2.18
CA GLU A 27 -17.68 -9.22 -1.96
C GLU A 27 -16.21 -9.58 -2.25
N ALA A 28 -15.64 -9.07 -3.35
CA ALA A 28 -14.24 -9.26 -3.67
C ALA A 28 -13.28 -8.62 -2.66
N PHE A 29 -13.65 -7.55 -1.96
CA PHE A 29 -12.83 -7.00 -0.87
C PHE A 29 -12.98 -7.75 0.45
N GLU A 30 -14.18 -8.27 0.72
CA GLU A 30 -14.46 -9.05 1.93
C GLU A 30 -13.78 -10.42 1.88
N ASP A 31 -13.94 -11.12 0.76
CA ASP A 31 -13.43 -12.48 0.57
C ASP A 31 -12.08 -12.53 -0.13
N GLY A 32 -11.71 -11.45 -0.82
CA GLY A 32 -10.45 -11.38 -1.56
C GLY A 32 -9.26 -11.43 -0.64
N ARG A 33 -8.38 -12.39 -0.90
CA ARG A 33 -7.10 -12.51 -0.22
C ARG A 33 -5.98 -12.35 -1.21
N ILE A 34 -5.01 -11.53 -0.86
CA ILE A 34 -3.75 -11.44 -1.59
C ILE A 34 -2.82 -12.51 -1.02
N ASP A 35 -2.33 -13.39 -1.89
CA ASP A 35 -1.22 -14.29 -1.55
C ASP A 35 0.06 -13.45 -1.44
N GLN A 36 0.35 -13.03 -0.20
CA GLN A 36 1.47 -12.13 0.09
C GLN A 36 2.81 -12.77 -0.28
N THR A 37 2.97 -14.08 -0.07
CA THR A 37 4.21 -14.80 -0.38
C THR A 37 4.43 -14.81 -1.88
N ARG A 38 3.41 -15.18 -2.66
CA ARG A 38 3.50 -15.17 -4.12
C ARG A 38 3.74 -13.77 -4.68
N LEU A 39 3.13 -12.75 -4.08
CA LEU A 39 3.37 -11.36 -4.48
C LEU A 39 4.83 -10.94 -4.22
N GLN A 40 5.38 -11.30 -3.06
CA GLN A 40 6.79 -11.04 -2.73
C GLN A 40 7.75 -11.77 -3.68
N GLU A 41 7.43 -13.01 -4.09
CA GLU A 41 8.21 -13.74 -5.10
C GLU A 41 8.22 -13.03 -6.46
N VAL A 42 7.07 -12.47 -6.87
CA VAL A 42 6.98 -11.66 -8.09
C VAL A 42 7.86 -10.42 -7.96
N PHE A 43 7.77 -9.69 -6.85
CA PHE A 43 8.63 -8.53 -6.61
C PHE A 43 10.12 -8.89 -6.65
N ALA A 44 10.53 -9.95 -5.95
CA ALA A 44 11.90 -10.44 -5.93
C ALA A 44 12.41 -10.83 -7.32
N ARG A 45 11.55 -11.42 -8.16
CA ARG A 45 11.90 -11.81 -9.53
C ARG A 45 12.25 -10.62 -10.43
N TYR A 46 11.60 -9.48 -10.21
CA TYR A 46 11.76 -8.27 -11.04
C TYR A 46 12.71 -7.24 -10.43
N LEU A 47 13.43 -7.57 -9.36
CA LEU A 47 14.45 -6.69 -8.80
C LEU A 47 15.62 -6.47 -9.77
N PRO A 48 16.23 -5.27 -9.76
CA PRO A 48 17.49 -5.07 -10.43
C PRO A 48 18.56 -5.98 -9.78
N ARG A 49 19.36 -6.63 -10.61
CA ARG A 49 20.53 -7.36 -10.11
C ARG A 49 21.67 -6.35 -9.95
N PRO A 50 22.29 -6.24 -8.76
CA PRO A 50 23.48 -5.41 -8.61
C PRO A 50 24.60 -5.96 -9.50
N GLU A 51 25.48 -5.07 -9.96
CA GLU A 51 26.68 -5.52 -10.65
C GLU A 51 27.53 -6.40 -9.71
N THR A 52 28.28 -7.33 -10.29
CA THR A 52 29.10 -8.27 -9.52
C THR A 52 30.09 -7.50 -8.64
N GLY A 53 29.95 -7.64 -7.32
CA GLY A 53 30.79 -6.95 -6.33
C GLY A 53 30.17 -5.71 -5.71
N ASN A 54 29.03 -5.22 -6.23
CA ASN A 54 28.32 -4.10 -5.64
C ASN A 54 27.36 -4.57 -4.53
N PRO A 55 27.23 -3.82 -3.43
CA PRO A 55 26.24 -4.11 -2.39
C PRO A 55 24.82 -3.82 -2.89
N LEU A 56 23.86 -4.60 -2.41
CA LEU A 56 22.43 -4.30 -2.56
C LEU A 56 21.98 -3.43 -1.39
N TRP A 57 21.52 -2.22 -1.67
CA TRP A 57 20.97 -1.34 -0.63
C TRP A 57 19.49 -1.62 -0.40
N VAL A 58 19.15 -1.90 0.85
CA VAL A 58 17.76 -2.12 1.27
C VAL A 58 17.35 -1.01 2.23
N GLY A 59 16.28 -0.32 1.88
CA GLY A 59 15.63 0.68 2.73
C GLY A 59 14.43 0.07 3.45
N ILE A 60 14.23 0.47 4.70
CA ILE A 60 13.04 0.13 5.48
C ILE A 60 12.46 1.42 6.01
N ASP A 61 11.17 1.62 5.78
CA ASP A 61 10.39 2.73 6.34
C ASP A 61 9.11 2.21 7.00
N ALA A 62 8.62 2.96 7.98
CA ALA A 62 7.34 2.70 8.63
C ALA A 62 6.46 3.95 8.56
N SER A 63 5.34 3.83 7.89
CA SER A 63 4.44 4.96 7.61
C SER A 63 3.09 4.77 8.28
N ASN A 64 2.64 5.80 9.00
CA ASN A 64 1.34 5.84 9.65
C ASN A 64 0.28 6.38 8.68
N ILE A 65 -0.80 5.62 8.48
CA ILE A 65 -1.96 6.01 7.70
C ILE A 65 -3.15 6.25 8.63
N ALA A 66 -3.35 7.52 8.99
CA ALA A 66 -4.46 7.93 9.83
C ALA A 66 -5.81 7.70 9.14
N ARG A 67 -6.73 7.04 9.86
CA ARG A 67 -8.09 6.72 9.40
C ARG A 67 -9.07 6.87 10.57
N PRO A 68 -9.30 8.10 11.06
CA PRO A 68 -10.09 8.35 12.27
C PRO A 68 -11.54 7.86 12.15
N CYS A 69 -12.12 7.95 10.95
CA CYS A 69 -13.51 7.55 10.69
C CYS A 69 -13.72 6.03 10.51
N ALA A 70 -12.65 5.23 10.43
CA ALA A 70 -12.72 3.78 10.18
C ALA A 70 -12.95 2.98 11.48
N ILE A 71 -13.93 3.38 12.29
CA ILE A 71 -14.06 2.96 13.70
C ILE A 71 -14.13 1.44 13.87
N THR A 72 -14.77 0.74 12.93
CA THR A 72 -15.03 -0.70 12.98
C THR A 72 -13.97 -1.55 12.27
N SER A 73 -12.99 -0.94 11.61
CA SER A 73 -12.01 -1.71 10.85
C SER A 73 -10.98 -2.37 11.77
N ALA A 74 -10.67 -3.63 11.49
CA ALA A 74 -9.75 -4.45 12.28
C ALA A 74 -8.31 -3.89 12.26
N ASP A 75 -7.53 -4.29 13.26
CA ASP A 75 -6.08 -4.04 13.37
C ASP A 75 -5.65 -2.56 13.41
N ARG A 76 -6.60 -1.65 13.69
CA ARG A 76 -6.28 -0.24 13.89
C ARG A 76 -5.53 -0.03 15.19
N THR A 77 -4.46 0.74 15.13
CA THR A 77 -3.62 1.08 16.28
C THR A 77 -3.68 2.58 16.58
N ALA A 78 -3.35 2.95 17.82
CA ALA A 78 -3.19 4.33 18.21
C ALA A 78 -1.88 4.87 17.61
N GLN A 79 -1.94 6.01 16.93
CA GLN A 79 -0.83 6.61 16.21
C GLN A 79 -0.57 8.02 16.74
N PRO A 80 0.71 8.41 16.95
CA PRO A 80 1.03 9.77 17.36
C PRO A 80 0.70 10.76 16.24
N VAL A 81 0.19 11.93 16.61
CA VAL A 81 -0.04 13.06 15.70
C VAL A 81 0.73 14.26 16.21
N HIS A 82 1.49 14.89 15.32
CA HIS A 82 2.34 16.03 15.65
C HIS A 82 1.65 17.36 15.30
N ASN A 83 2.21 18.47 15.78
CA ASN A 83 1.79 19.85 15.44
C ASN A 83 0.32 20.20 15.78
N LEU A 84 -0.24 19.60 16.84
CA LEU A 84 -1.59 19.93 17.29
C LEU A 84 -1.63 21.14 18.25
N PRO A 85 -2.76 21.87 18.32
CA PRO A 85 -2.96 22.92 19.33
C PRO A 85 -2.77 22.41 20.76
N LYS A 86 -2.29 23.28 21.64
CA LYS A 86 -2.06 22.97 23.07
C LYS A 86 -3.35 22.44 23.72
N GLY A 87 -3.22 21.36 24.49
CA GLY A 87 -4.34 20.70 25.17
C GLY A 87 -5.07 19.63 24.34
N THR A 88 -4.69 19.43 23.08
CA THR A 88 -5.22 18.35 22.24
C THR A 88 -4.49 17.04 22.53
N LYS A 89 -5.22 15.93 22.57
CA LYS A 89 -4.60 14.60 22.62
C LYS A 89 -3.88 14.35 21.28
N ALA A 90 -2.57 14.13 21.34
CA ALA A 90 -1.69 13.89 20.20
C ALA A 90 -1.79 12.46 19.65
N ILE A 91 -3.02 11.94 19.53
CA ILE A 91 -3.29 10.56 19.14
C ILE A 91 -4.43 10.53 18.11
N THR A 92 -4.25 9.75 17.06
CA THR A 92 -5.30 9.32 16.12
C THR A 92 -5.32 7.80 16.03
N TYR A 93 -6.21 7.25 15.21
CA TYR A 93 -6.30 5.81 14.96
C TYR A 93 -6.24 5.52 13.46
N GLY A 94 -5.53 4.47 13.11
CA GLY A 94 -5.29 4.08 11.73
C GLY A 94 -4.42 2.83 11.64
N TRP A 95 -3.74 2.67 10.52
CA TRP A 95 -2.83 1.54 10.29
C TRP A 95 -1.41 2.02 10.12
N GLN A 96 -0.46 1.24 10.61
CA GLN A 96 0.96 1.46 10.36
C GLN A 96 1.44 0.38 9.41
N PHE A 97 2.10 0.79 8.35
CA PHE A 97 2.69 -0.12 7.38
C PHE A 97 4.20 -0.03 7.42
N SER A 98 4.88 -1.16 7.51
CA SER A 98 6.33 -1.27 7.33
C SER A 98 6.61 -1.73 5.92
N THR A 99 7.40 -0.94 5.19
CA THR A 99 7.73 -1.18 3.80
C THR A 99 9.23 -1.42 3.68
N MET A 100 9.60 -2.51 3.03
CA MET A 100 10.98 -2.84 2.68
C MET A 100 11.16 -2.70 1.17
N VAL A 101 12.20 -1.99 0.75
CA VAL A 101 12.47 -1.68 -0.66
C VAL A 101 13.94 -1.87 -1.00
N VAL A 102 14.24 -2.21 -2.24
CA VAL A 102 15.59 -2.06 -2.81
C VAL A 102 15.73 -0.64 -3.34
N LEU A 103 16.81 0.02 -2.92
CA LEU A 103 17.15 1.35 -3.39
C LEU A 103 17.95 1.25 -4.71
N PRO A 104 17.58 2.02 -5.75
CA PRO A 104 18.38 2.08 -6.97
C PRO A 104 19.76 2.70 -6.70
N GLU A 105 20.76 2.32 -7.48
CA GLU A 105 22.10 2.91 -7.39
C GLU A 105 22.09 4.42 -7.69
N THR A 106 21.28 4.85 -8.66
CA THR A 106 21.04 6.27 -8.94
C THR A 106 19.87 6.79 -8.12
N PRO A 107 20.02 7.87 -7.33
CA PRO A 107 18.93 8.45 -6.57
C PRO A 107 17.71 8.77 -7.43
N SER A 108 16.53 8.34 -6.99
CA SER A 108 15.28 8.57 -7.71
C SER A 108 14.08 8.62 -6.75
N SER A 109 12.95 9.12 -7.22
CA SER A 109 11.67 9.06 -6.49
C SER A 109 11.00 7.67 -6.51
N TRP A 110 11.64 6.70 -7.18
CA TRP A 110 11.14 5.34 -7.35
C TRP A 110 12.08 4.34 -6.68
N THR A 111 11.48 3.30 -6.10
CA THR A 111 12.19 2.19 -5.46
C THR A 111 11.52 0.87 -5.84
N TYR A 112 12.20 -0.24 -5.62
CA TYR A 112 11.64 -1.56 -5.90
C TYR A 112 11.08 -2.16 -4.61
N LEU A 113 9.76 -2.32 -4.55
CA LEU A 113 9.09 -2.91 -3.39
C LEU A 113 9.54 -4.36 -3.21
N LEU A 114 9.87 -4.76 -1.98
CA LEU A 114 10.13 -6.16 -1.62
C LEU A 114 8.99 -6.74 -0.82
N SER A 115 8.54 -6.01 0.19
CA SER A 115 7.43 -6.42 1.04
C SER A 115 6.79 -5.22 1.71
N GLN A 116 5.50 -5.34 2.03
CA GLN A 116 4.79 -4.43 2.89
C GLN A 116 3.98 -5.25 3.91
N ARG A 117 4.01 -4.83 5.17
CA ARG A 117 3.25 -5.43 6.26
C ARG A 117 2.54 -4.36 7.06
#